data_AF-A0A1G6JE57-F1
#
_entry.id   AF-A0A1G6JE57-F1
#
_cell.length_a   1.000
_cell.length_b   1.000
_cell.length_c   1.000
_cell.angle_alpha   90.00
_cell.angle_beta   90.00
_cell.angle_gamma   90.00
#
_symmetry.space_group_name_H-M   'P 1'
#
loop_
_entity.id
_entity.type
_entity.pdbx_description
1 polymer ?
#
loop_
_entity_poly.entity_id
_entity_poly.type
_entity_poly.pdbx_seq_one_letter_code
_entity_poly.pdbx_strand_id
1 'polypeptide(L)'
;MDGAVVALLVAGIPAAVAAATFAIAEALKVRAARDERIESAVAELAGALGAVAAIEDLPRLVRRYRLTPAVVRISIASTTLLGVVRRRDRWFAYWVIWKSGVMIEGDQATRVEVCAFLMAQLHVWRMSPNREREAARVELRANGYTGRRLMGR
;
A
#
# COMPACT_ATOMS: atom_id res chain seq x y z
N MET A 1 2.35 52.10 24.47
CA MET A 1 3.01 50.92 23.85
C MET A 1 4.33 51.40 23.30
N ASP A 2 5.45 50.87 23.81
CA ASP A 2 6.79 51.28 23.38
C ASP A 2 7.06 50.87 21.94
N GLY A 3 7.63 51.78 21.14
CA GLY A 3 7.91 51.56 19.71
C GLY A 3 8.75 50.32 19.41
N ALA A 4 9.58 49.88 20.37
CA ALA A 4 10.35 48.64 20.28
C ALA A 4 9.46 47.38 20.26
N VAL A 5 8.35 47.37 21.01
CA VAL A 5 7.38 46.25 21.03
C VAL A 5 6.64 46.17 19.70
N VAL A 6 6.29 47.31 19.12
CA VAL A 6 5.64 47.39 17.80
C VAL A 6 6.59 46.90 16.71
N ALA A 7 7.86 47.31 16.73
CA ALA A 7 8.85 46.85 15.77
C ALA A 7 9.10 45.32 15.85
N LEU A 8 9.18 44.77 17.07
CA LEU A 8 9.31 43.32 17.30
C LEU A 8 8.09 42.53 16.83
N LEU A 9 6.87 43.04 17.04
CA LEU A 9 5.64 42.41 16.53
C LEU A 9 5.55 42.48 15.00
N VAL A 10 5.89 43.62 14.41
CA VAL A 10 5.87 43.83 12.95
C VAL A 10 6.91 42.96 12.25
N ALA A 11 8.07 42.70 12.87
CA ALA A 11 9.08 41.78 12.33
C ALA A 11 8.78 40.30 12.64
N GLY A 12 8.21 40.01 13.81
CA GLY A 12 7.93 38.65 14.28
C GLY A 12 6.76 37.96 13.57
N ILE A 13 5.70 38.71 13.24
CA ILE A 13 4.52 38.15 12.56
C ILE A 13 4.87 37.62 11.15
N PRO A 14 5.55 38.38 10.26
CA PRO A 14 5.97 37.87 8.96
C PRO A 14 6.92 36.67 9.04
N ALA A 15 7.84 36.66 10.01
CA ALA A 15 8.75 35.54 10.23
C ALA A 15 8.00 34.27 10.67
N ALA A 16 7.02 34.39 11.56
CA ALA A 16 6.17 33.28 11.99
C ALA A 16 5.29 32.74 10.85
N VAL A 17 4.72 33.64 10.03
CA VAL A 17 3.95 33.26 8.84
C VAL A 17 4.83 32.52 7.83
N ALA A 18 6.02 33.03 7.55
CA ALA A 18 6.97 32.37 6.64
C ALA A 18 7.37 30.96 7.14
N ALA A 19 7.65 30.82 8.43
CA ALA A 19 7.95 29.52 9.05
C ALA A 19 6.76 28.55 8.94
N ALA A 20 5.54 29.03 9.18
CA ALA A 20 4.33 28.22 9.04
C ALA A 20 4.09 27.79 7.59
N THR A 21 4.24 28.69 6.61
CA THR A 21 4.11 28.37 5.18
C THR A 21 5.16 27.36 4.74
N PHE A 22 6.42 27.52 5.19
CA PHE A 22 7.49 26.56 4.91
C PHE A 22 7.17 25.18 5.49
N ALA A 23 6.76 25.10 6.76
CA ALA A 23 6.39 23.84 7.40
C ALA A 23 5.20 23.15 6.69
N ILE A 24 4.20 23.91 6.23
CA ILE A 24 3.09 23.39 5.43
C ILE A 24 3.61 22.84 4.10
N ALA A 25 4.45 23.59 3.38
CA ALA A 25 4.99 23.17 2.10
C ALA A 25 5.84 21.90 2.23
N GLU A 26 6.66 21.79 3.28
CA GLU A 26 7.44 20.59 3.56
C GLU A 26 6.55 19.39 3.93
N ALA A 27 5.52 19.61 4.75
CA ALA A 27 4.53 18.58 5.05
C ALA A 27 3.78 18.10 3.80
N LEU A 28 3.46 18.99 2.86
CA LEU A 28 2.85 18.64 1.58
C LEU A 28 3.81 17.85 0.68
N LYS A 29 5.09 18.23 0.61
CA LYS A 29 6.12 17.48 -0.14
C LYS A 29 6.30 16.07 0.40
N VAL A 30 6.39 15.92 1.72
CA VAL A 30 6.50 14.61 2.38
C VAL A 30 5.27 13.74 2.10
N ARG A 31 4.07 14.34 2.12
CA ARG A 31 2.83 13.64 1.75
C ARG A 31 2.82 13.21 0.28
N ALA A 32 3.17 14.10 -0.64
CA ALA A 32 3.23 13.81 -2.07
C ALA A 32 4.23 12.69 -2.38
N ALA A 33 5.44 12.75 -1.83
CA ALA A 33 6.45 11.71 -1.99
C ALA A 33 5.99 10.35 -1.42
N ARG A 34 5.18 10.34 -0.35
CA ARG A 34 4.59 9.10 0.16
C ARG A 34 3.53 8.56 -0.79
N ASP A 35 2.63 9.41 -1.24
CA ASP A 35 1.54 9.01 -2.11
C ASP A 35 2.09 8.46 -3.44
N GLU A 36 3.18 9.05 -3.96
CA GLU A 36 3.94 8.51 -5.11
C GLU A 36 4.52 7.11 -4.83
N ARG A 37 5.14 6.88 -3.66
CA ARG A 37 5.63 5.54 -3.29
C ARG A 37 4.52 4.52 -3.18
N ILE A 38 3.35 4.93 -2.68
CA ILE A 38 2.18 4.05 -2.60
C ILE A 38 1.70 3.71 -4.01
N GLU A 39 1.55 4.69 -4.89
CA GLU A 39 1.14 4.47 -6.28
C GLU A 39 2.14 3.57 -7.03
N SER A 40 3.45 3.77 -6.83
CA SER A 40 4.49 2.90 -7.39
C SER A 40 4.35 1.46 -6.91
N ALA A 41 4.16 1.24 -5.60
CA ALA A 41 4.00 -0.11 -5.05
C ALA A 41 2.71 -0.78 -5.55
N VAL A 42 1.62 -0.02 -5.70
CA VAL A 42 0.36 -0.51 -6.26
C VAL A 42 0.54 -0.90 -7.74
N ALA A 43 1.22 -0.06 -8.53
CA ALA A 43 1.48 -0.35 -9.93
C ALA A 43 2.37 -1.59 -10.10
N GLU A 44 3.40 -1.73 -9.28
CA GLU A 44 4.27 -2.90 -9.30
C GLU A 44 3.49 -4.18 -8.95
N LEU A 45 2.66 -4.13 -7.89
CA LEU A 45 1.82 -5.25 -7.50
C LEU A 45 0.78 -5.59 -8.58
N ALA A 46 0.09 -4.60 -9.13
CA ALA A 46 -0.89 -4.80 -10.20
C ALA A 46 -0.23 -5.41 -11.46
N GLY A 47 0.96 -4.95 -11.83
CA GLY A 47 1.73 -5.52 -12.94
C GLY A 47 2.15 -6.96 -12.66
N ALA A 48 2.56 -7.27 -11.43
CA ALA A 48 2.91 -8.64 -11.04
C ALA A 48 1.70 -9.59 -11.06
N LEU A 49 0.53 -9.13 -10.57
CA LEU A 49 -0.73 -9.88 -10.61
C LEU A 49 -1.20 -10.11 -12.06
N GLY A 50 -1.16 -9.08 -12.90
CA GLY A 50 -1.54 -9.19 -14.31
C GLY A 50 -0.64 -10.14 -15.11
N ALA A 51 0.64 -10.24 -14.74
CA ALA A 51 1.57 -11.16 -15.39
C ALA A 51 1.24 -12.64 -15.15
N VAL A 52 0.57 -12.99 -14.05
CA VAL A 52 0.22 -14.40 -13.75
C VAL A 52 -0.73 -14.95 -14.80
N ALA A 53 -1.78 -14.21 -15.19
CA ALA A 53 -2.70 -14.66 -16.23
C ALA A 53 -1.96 -14.96 -17.55
N ALA A 54 -1.08 -14.04 -17.96
CA ALA A 54 -0.26 -14.23 -19.15
C ALA A 54 0.69 -15.44 -19.06
N ILE A 55 1.17 -15.78 -17.86
CA ILE A 55 2.05 -16.93 -17.61
C ILE A 55 1.26 -18.24 -17.58
N GLU A 56 0.05 -18.23 -17.02
CA GLU A 56 -0.81 -19.41 -16.94
C GLU A 56 -1.25 -19.91 -18.32
N ASP A 57 -1.42 -19.00 -19.27
CA ASP A 57 -1.73 -19.28 -20.68
C ASP A 57 -0.55 -19.89 -21.48
N LEU A 58 0.65 -19.95 -20.91
CA LEU A 58 1.83 -20.50 -21.58
C LEU A 58 1.86 -22.04 -21.58
N PRO A 59 2.58 -22.66 -22.53
CA PRO A 59 2.86 -24.09 -22.50
C PRO A 59 3.46 -24.52 -21.14
N ARG A 60 3.06 -25.72 -20.69
CA ARG A 60 3.34 -26.24 -19.33
C ARG A 60 4.80 -26.12 -18.88
N LEU A 61 5.75 -26.39 -19.78
CA LEU A 61 7.18 -26.27 -19.50
C LEU A 61 7.56 -24.82 -19.17
N VAL A 62 7.23 -23.88 -20.05
CA VAL A 62 7.55 -22.45 -19.89
C VAL A 62 6.86 -21.89 -18.65
N ARG A 63 5.59 -22.25 -18.42
CA ARG A 63 4.83 -21.86 -17.24
C ARG A 63 5.54 -22.26 -15.94
N ARG A 64 6.05 -23.49 -15.84
CA ARG A 64 6.74 -23.97 -14.62
C ARG A 64 7.97 -23.11 -14.28
N TYR A 65 8.71 -22.64 -15.30
CA TYR A 65 9.88 -21.77 -15.09
C TYR A 65 9.52 -20.33 -14.78
N ARG A 66 8.42 -19.82 -15.33
CA ARG A 66 8.01 -18.41 -15.19
C ARG A 66 7.14 -18.13 -13.97
N LEU A 67 6.41 -19.14 -13.49
CA LEU A 67 5.45 -18.99 -12.41
C LEU A 67 6.11 -18.70 -11.06
N THR A 68 7.15 -19.45 -10.70
CA THR A 68 7.85 -19.23 -9.41
C THR A 68 8.40 -17.80 -9.29
N PRO A 69 9.11 -17.25 -10.31
CA PRO A 69 9.49 -15.83 -10.29
C PRO A 69 8.31 -14.86 -10.17
N ALA A 70 7.18 -15.13 -10.81
CA ALA A 70 5.99 -14.27 -10.75
C ALA A 70 5.38 -14.24 -9.34
N VAL A 71 5.23 -15.41 -8.71
CA VAL A 71 4.72 -15.52 -7.33
C VAL A 71 5.68 -14.82 -6.35
N VAL A 72 6.99 -15.01 -6.51
CA VAL A 72 7.99 -14.28 -5.69
C VAL A 72 7.86 -12.78 -5.88
N ARG A 73 7.68 -12.30 -7.11
CA ARG A 73 7.49 -10.86 -7.38
C ARG A 73 6.23 -10.32 -6.73
N ILE A 74 5.13 -11.07 -6.73
CA ILE A 74 3.90 -10.67 -6.02
C ILE A 74 4.15 -10.58 -4.51
N SER A 75 4.85 -11.56 -3.92
CA SER A 75 5.20 -11.55 -2.50
C SER A 75 6.09 -10.35 -2.12
N ILE A 76 7.05 -9.99 -2.98
CA ILE A 76 7.89 -8.81 -2.79
C ILE A 76 7.04 -7.55 -2.89
N ALA A 77 6.24 -7.40 -3.96
CA ALA A 77 5.42 -6.21 -4.19
C ALA A 77 4.36 -6.01 -3.08
N SER A 78 3.74 -7.08 -2.58
CA SER A 78 2.79 -7.02 -1.48
C SER A 78 3.46 -6.62 -0.15
N THR A 79 4.69 -7.09 0.09
CA THR A 79 5.51 -6.67 1.24
C THR A 79 5.94 -5.21 1.12
N THR A 80 6.36 -4.77 -0.06
CA THR A 80 6.69 -3.37 -0.35
C THR A 80 5.49 -2.47 -0.09
N LEU A 81 4.29 -2.87 -0.55
CA LEU A 81 3.05 -2.16 -0.29
C LEU A 81 2.83 -1.97 1.22
N LEU A 82 2.98 -3.04 2.03
CA LEU A 82 2.87 -2.95 3.49
C LEU A 82 3.85 -1.95 4.11
N GLY A 83 5.07 -1.84 3.56
CA GLY A 83 6.11 -0.91 4.01
C GLY A 83 5.77 0.55 3.76
N VAL A 84 5.07 0.87 2.66
CA VAL A 84 4.83 2.25 2.22
C VAL A 84 3.45 2.79 2.61
N VAL A 85 2.44 1.94 2.76
CA VAL A 85 1.07 2.37 3.07
C VAL A 85 0.96 3.11 4.41
N ARG A 86 -0.09 3.91 4.55
CA ARG A 86 -0.43 4.58 5.82
C ARG A 86 -0.69 3.54 6.90
N ARG A 87 -0.33 3.86 8.16
CA ARG A 87 -0.52 2.93 9.30
C ARG A 87 -1.94 2.40 9.38
N ARG A 88 -2.91 3.25 9.04
CA ARG A 88 -4.34 2.93 9.00
C ARG A 88 -4.71 1.89 7.94
N ASP A 89 -3.92 1.77 6.87
CA ASP A 89 -4.12 0.89 5.70
C ASP A 89 -3.30 -0.41 5.78
N ARG A 90 -2.50 -0.60 6.84
CA ARG A 90 -1.69 -1.83 7.04
C ARG A 90 -2.52 -3.11 7.13
N TRP A 91 -3.75 -3.04 7.63
CA TRP A 91 -4.66 -4.19 7.67
C TRP A 91 -4.97 -4.71 6.26
N PHE A 92 -5.25 -3.80 5.34
CA PHE A 92 -5.48 -4.15 3.94
C PHE A 92 -4.20 -4.69 3.29
N ALA A 93 -3.06 -4.02 3.46
CA ALA A 93 -1.80 -4.50 2.88
C ALA A 93 -1.38 -5.88 3.43
N TYR A 94 -1.58 -6.14 4.73
CA TYR A 94 -1.33 -7.45 5.31
C TYR A 94 -2.28 -8.52 4.77
N TRP A 95 -3.55 -8.16 4.59
CA TRP A 95 -4.54 -9.06 3.97
C TRP A 95 -4.16 -9.43 2.54
N VAL A 96 -3.62 -8.49 1.75
CA VAL A 96 -3.08 -8.76 0.41
C VAL A 96 -1.95 -9.79 0.47
N ILE A 97 -0.99 -9.63 1.40
CA ILE A 97 0.10 -10.60 1.60
C ILE A 97 -0.48 -11.98 1.92
N TRP A 98 -1.38 -12.06 2.89
CA TRP A 98 -1.99 -13.32 3.31
C TRP A 98 -2.73 -14.02 2.16
N LYS A 99 -3.59 -13.30 1.43
CA LYS A 99 -4.30 -13.83 0.26
C LYS A 99 -3.35 -14.26 -0.86
N SER A 100 -2.27 -13.53 -1.07
CA SER A 100 -1.27 -13.90 -2.08
C SER A 100 -0.55 -15.23 -1.77
N GLY A 101 -0.48 -15.63 -0.50
CA GLY A 101 0.12 -16.91 -0.09
C GLY A 101 -0.59 -18.12 -0.70
N VAL A 102 -1.90 -18.03 -0.95
CA VAL A 102 -2.70 -19.11 -1.57
C VAL A 102 -2.19 -19.46 -2.98
N MET A 103 -1.55 -18.52 -3.67
CA MET A 103 -1.02 -18.75 -5.02
C MET A 103 0.19 -19.69 -5.07
N ILE A 104 0.86 -19.92 -3.94
CA ILE A 104 2.04 -20.81 -3.88
C ILE A 104 1.62 -22.27 -4.10
N GLU A 105 0.49 -22.66 -3.51
CA GLU A 105 0.02 -24.05 -3.49
C GLU A 105 -1.20 -24.28 -4.40
N GLY A 106 -1.92 -23.21 -4.75
CA GLY A 106 -3.12 -23.28 -5.59
C GLY A 106 -2.82 -23.76 -7.01
N ASP A 107 -3.83 -24.30 -7.70
CA ASP A 107 -3.73 -24.71 -9.10
C ASP A 107 -3.84 -23.51 -10.07
N GLN A 108 -3.88 -23.78 -11.38
CA GLN A 108 -3.97 -22.72 -12.40
C GLN A 108 -5.21 -21.84 -12.22
N ALA A 109 -6.38 -22.46 -12.03
CA ALA A 109 -7.64 -21.74 -11.86
C ALA A 109 -7.60 -20.86 -10.59
N THR A 110 -7.13 -21.43 -9.49
CA THR A 110 -6.98 -20.72 -8.21
C THR A 110 -6.06 -19.50 -8.35
N ARG A 111 -4.92 -19.64 -9.05
CA ARG A 111 -3.98 -18.53 -9.21
C ARG A 111 -4.55 -17.39 -10.04
N VAL A 112 -5.25 -17.69 -11.14
CA VAL A 112 -5.92 -16.68 -11.96
C VAL A 112 -7.04 -15.99 -11.17
N GLU A 113 -7.87 -16.76 -10.47
CA GLU A 113 -8.96 -16.24 -9.66
C GLU A 113 -8.45 -15.32 -8.55
N VAL A 114 -7.44 -15.74 -7.79
CA VAL A 114 -6.82 -14.94 -6.74
C VAL A 114 -6.19 -13.67 -7.31
N CYS A 115 -5.53 -13.73 -8.46
CA CYS A 115 -4.97 -12.54 -9.11
C CYS A 115 -6.03 -11.54 -9.53
N ALA A 116 -7.09 -12.01 -10.19
CA ALA A 116 -8.21 -11.17 -10.62
C ALA A 116 -8.92 -10.53 -9.41
N PHE A 117 -9.15 -11.33 -8.36
CA PHE A 117 -9.75 -10.87 -7.12
C PHE A 117 -8.88 -9.81 -6.43
N LEU A 118 -7.57 -10.06 -6.27
CA LEU A 118 -6.66 -9.08 -5.66
C LEU A 118 -6.55 -7.79 -6.49
N MET A 119 -6.54 -7.88 -7.82
CA MET A 119 -6.59 -6.71 -8.69
C MET A 119 -7.86 -5.88 -8.47
N ALA A 120 -9.03 -6.54 -8.44
CA ALA A 120 -10.30 -5.85 -8.19
C ALA A 120 -10.27 -5.18 -6.80
N GLN A 121 -9.78 -5.87 -5.78
CA GLN A 121 -9.73 -5.33 -4.42
C GLN A 121 -8.74 -4.18 -4.27
N LEU A 122 -7.61 -4.20 -4.97
CA LEU A 122 -6.72 -3.04 -5.05
C LEU A 122 -7.44 -1.83 -5.65
N HIS A 123 -8.23 -2.03 -6.70
CA HIS A 123 -8.98 -0.95 -7.31
C HIS A 123 -10.08 -0.40 -6.38
N VAL A 124 -10.84 -1.29 -5.73
CA VAL A 124 -11.88 -0.89 -4.75
C VAL A 124 -11.26 -0.19 -3.55
N TRP A 125 -10.11 -0.64 -3.04
CA TRP A 125 -9.41 0.04 -1.95
C TRP A 125 -8.99 1.46 -2.33
N ARG A 126 -8.59 1.72 -3.57
CA ARG A 126 -8.29 3.10 -4.04
C ARG A 126 -9.53 3.99 -4.05
N MET A 127 -10.69 3.45 -4.40
CA MET A 127 -11.95 4.19 -4.42
C MET A 127 -12.58 4.35 -3.03
N SER A 128 -12.46 3.34 -2.17
CA SER A 128 -13.16 3.22 -0.89
C SER A 128 -12.26 2.58 0.18
N PRO A 129 -11.17 3.25 0.59
CA PRO A 129 -10.16 2.66 1.46
C PRO A 129 -10.68 2.34 2.86
N ASN A 130 -11.71 3.04 3.35
CA ASN A 130 -12.28 2.77 4.68
C ASN A 130 -13.00 1.42 4.71
N ARG A 131 -13.78 1.13 3.66
CA ARG A 131 -14.57 -0.10 3.55
C ARG A 131 -13.65 -1.31 3.44
N GLU A 132 -12.67 -1.26 2.54
CA GLU A 132 -11.78 -2.39 2.31
C GLU A 132 -10.85 -2.68 3.48
N ARG A 133 -10.43 -1.65 4.21
CA ARG A 133 -9.70 -1.84 5.45
C ARG A 133 -10.49 -2.59 6.50
N GLU A 134 -11.77 -2.25 6.69
CA GLU A 134 -12.58 -2.90 7.70
C GLU A 134 -12.94 -4.33 7.27
N ALA A 135 -13.26 -4.55 5.99
CA ALA A 135 -13.45 -5.89 5.44
C ALA A 135 -12.21 -6.77 5.64
N ALA A 136 -11.03 -6.28 5.24
CA ALA A 136 -9.76 -6.97 5.44
C ALA A 136 -9.50 -7.29 6.93
N ARG A 137 -9.80 -6.33 7.82
CA ARG A 137 -9.62 -6.51 9.27
C ARG A 137 -10.57 -7.56 9.85
N VAL A 138 -11.84 -7.56 9.44
CA VAL A 138 -12.84 -8.55 9.86
C VAL A 138 -12.42 -9.94 9.43
N GLU A 139 -12.02 -10.10 8.16
CA GLU A 139 -11.60 -11.38 7.62
C GLU A 139 -10.31 -11.90 8.29
N LEU A 140 -9.30 -11.04 8.46
CA LEU A 140 -8.08 -11.41 9.15
C LEU A 140 -8.35 -11.87 10.59
N ARG A 141 -9.24 -11.18 11.30
CA ARG A 141 -9.64 -11.58 12.66
C ARG A 141 -10.38 -12.91 12.69
N ALA A 142 -11.28 -13.15 11.75
CA ALA A 142 -11.97 -14.42 11.61
C ALA A 142 -10.99 -15.59 11.41
N ASN A 143 -9.85 -15.32 10.76
CA ASN A 143 -8.76 -16.27 10.54
C ASN A 143 -7.67 -16.25 11.63
N GLY A 144 -7.95 -15.69 12.81
CA GLY A 144 -7.05 -15.73 13.98
C GLY A 144 -5.92 -14.70 13.99
N TYR A 145 -5.85 -13.80 13.01
CA TYR A 145 -4.87 -12.72 12.99
C TYR A 145 -5.33 -11.56 13.88
N THR A 146 -4.71 -11.41 15.05
CA THR A 146 -5.03 -10.34 16.00
C THR A 146 -4.03 -9.19 15.92
N GLY A 147 -4.52 -7.95 16.15
CA GLY A 147 -3.73 -6.73 15.96
C GLY A 147 -2.46 -6.61 16.81
N ARG A 148 -2.34 -7.41 17.88
CA ARG A 148 -1.13 -7.50 18.70
C ARG A 148 0.04 -8.17 17.97
N ARG A 149 -0.20 -9.12 17.06
CA ARG A 149 0.86 -9.77 16.26
C ARG A 149 1.29 -8.96 15.03
N LEU A 150 0.43 -8.08 14.53
CA LEU A 150 0.62 -7.40 13.25
C LEU A 150 1.15 -5.96 13.36
N MET A 151 1.05 -5.35 14.54
CA MET A 151 1.38 -3.94 14.72
C MET A 151 2.67 -3.67 15.49
N GLY A 152 3.50 -4.69 15.76
CA GLY A 152 4.86 -4.58 16.32
C GLY A 152 5.02 -3.43 17.30
N ARG A 153 4.82 -3.69 18.60
CA ARG A 153 5.41 -2.81 19.60
C ARG A 153 6.92 -2.97 19.56
#